data_AF-A0A5J4TVI7-F1
#
_entry.id   AF-A0A5J4TVI7-F1
#
_cell.length_a   1.000
_cell.length_b   1.000
_cell.length_c   1.000
_cell.angle_alpha   90.00
_cell.angle_beta   90.00
_cell.angle_gamma   90.00
#
_symmetry.space_group_name_H-M   'P 1'
#
loop_
_entity.id
_entity.type
_entity.pdbx_description
1 polymer ?
#
loop_
_entity_poly.entity_id
_entity_poly.type
_entity_poly.pdbx_seq_one_letter_code
_entity_poly.pdbx_strand_id
1 'polypeptide(L)'
;MPFEISIAPRTFAKTIQVTIDRVRSKSPVRIVNHADDILFLMQDQQKLEKEIEWIVQEFKKYGWVINENKSRLKPDQQFVSLR
;
A
#
# COMPACT_ATOMS: atom_id res chain seq x y z
N MET A 1 4.55 1.05 18.25
CA MET A 1 3.38 0.37 18.84
C MET A 1 3.86 -0.86 19.57
N PRO A 2 3.30 -1.25 20.72
CA PRO A 2 3.64 -2.54 21.33
C PRO A 2 2.98 -3.63 20.49
N PHE A 3 3.78 -4.41 19.76
CA PHE A 3 3.30 -5.48 18.86
C PHE A 3 2.72 -6.70 19.63
N GLU A 4 2.74 -6.67 20.96
CA GLU A 4 2.29 -7.75 21.85
C GLU A 4 0.82 -7.63 22.29
N ILE A 5 0.10 -6.60 21.84
CA ILE A 5 -1.32 -6.38 22.17
C ILE A 5 -2.16 -6.76 20.96
N SER A 6 -3.11 -7.70 21.10
CA SER A 6 -3.93 -8.21 19.98
C SER A 6 -4.76 -7.14 19.26
N ILE A 7 -4.89 -5.95 19.86
CA ILE A 7 -5.58 -4.77 19.33
C ILE A 7 -4.70 -4.00 18.34
N ALA A 8 -3.36 -4.03 18.47
CA ALA A 8 -2.45 -3.25 17.66
C ALA A 8 -2.55 -3.55 16.15
N PRO A 9 -2.61 -4.82 15.68
CA PRO A 9 -2.81 -5.14 14.27
C PRO A 9 -4.16 -4.63 13.75
N ARG A 10 -5.20 -4.69 14.59
CA ARG A 10 -6.56 -4.26 14.22
C ARG A 10 -6.67 -2.75 14.07
N THR A 11 -6.00 -2.00 14.93
CA THR A 11 -5.93 -0.54 14.84
C THR A 11 -5.12 -0.13 13.61
N PHE A 12 -3.99 -0.78 13.36
CA PHE A 12 -3.19 -0.55 12.14
C PHE A 12 -4.01 -0.79 10.87
N ALA A 13 -4.67 -1.96 10.78
CA ALA A 13 -5.50 -2.32 9.64
C ALA A 13 -6.61 -1.29 9.38
N LYS A 14 -7.26 -0.78 10.43
CA LYS A 14 -8.31 0.25 10.28
C LYS A 14 -7.75 1.59 9.79
N THR A 15 -6.63 2.05 10.35
CA THR A 15 -6.06 3.35 9.97
C THR A 15 -5.51 3.33 8.55
N ILE A 16 -4.87 2.22 8.14
CA ILE A 16 -4.35 2.08 6.78
C ILE A 16 -5.47 1.93 5.75
N GLN A 17 -6.58 1.26 6.12
CA GLN A 17 -7.76 1.12 5.26
C GLN A 17 -8.33 2.47 4.85
N VAL A 18 -8.38 3.47 5.75
CA VAL A 18 -8.85 4.83 5.42
C VAL A 18 -7.96 5.48 4.35
N THR A 19 -6.65 5.25 4.41
CA THR A 19 -5.70 5.77 3.42
C THR A 19 -5.88 5.07 2.07
N ILE A 20 -6.04 3.75 2.10
CA ILE A 20 -6.32 2.91 0.92
C ILE A 20 -7.63 3.35 0.23
N ASP A 21 -8.70 3.56 0.99
CA ASP A 21 -10.00 3.97 0.42
C ASP A 21 -9.94 5.35 -0.24
N ARG A 22 -9.12 6.27 0.28
CA ARG A 22 -8.85 7.58 -0.37
C ARG A 22 -8.05 7.45 -1.66
N VAL A 23 -7.10 6.52 -1.72
CA VAL A 23 -6.37 6.24 -2.95
C VAL A 23 -7.33 5.61 -3.97
N ARG A 24 -8.15 4.66 -3.53
CA ARG A 24 -9.12 3.95 -4.38
C ARG A 24 -10.21 4.86 -4.96
N SER A 25 -10.53 5.97 -4.30
CA SER A 25 -11.50 6.95 -4.83
C SER A 25 -10.90 7.90 -5.88
N LYS A 26 -9.56 8.04 -5.91
CA LYS A 26 -8.84 8.94 -6.82
C LYS A 26 -8.14 8.22 -7.96
N SER A 27 -7.84 6.93 -7.79
CA SER A 27 -7.08 6.13 -8.75
C SER A 27 -7.83 4.84 -9.09
N PRO A 28 -7.83 4.42 -10.37
CA PRO A 28 -8.45 3.16 -10.80
C PRO A 28 -7.61 1.91 -10.45
N VAL A 29 -6.50 2.06 -9.73
CA VAL A 29 -5.63 0.96 -9.33
C VAL A 29 -6.37 -0.01 -8.40
N ARG A 30 -6.22 -1.31 -8.66
CA ARG A 30 -6.76 -2.35 -7.78
C ARG A 30 -5.80 -2.58 -6.62
N ILE A 31 -6.27 -2.37 -5.39
CA ILE A 31 -5.46 -2.49 -4.18
C ILE A 31 -5.84 -3.78 -3.45
N VAL A 32 -4.84 -4.56 -3.06
CA VAL A 32 -4.98 -5.75 -2.21
C VAL A 32 -4.10 -5.54 -0.98
N ASN A 33 -4.67 -5.58 0.22
CA ASN A 33 -3.93 -5.43 1.47
C ASN A 33 -4.03 -6.69 2.33
N HIS A 34 -2.91 -7.07 2.94
CA HIS A 34 -2.82 -8.16 3.89
C HIS A 34 -1.93 -7.76 5.07
N ALA A 35 -2.56 -7.45 6.22
CA ALA A 35 -1.89 -6.91 7.41
C ALA A 35 -1.01 -5.68 7.09
N ASP A 36 0.30 -5.87 6.99
CA ASP A 36 1.30 -4.82 6.78
C ASP A 36 1.69 -4.68 5.29
N ASP A 37 1.34 -5.66 4.46
CA ASP A 37 1.70 -5.71 3.04
C ASP A 37 0.55 -5.17 2.16
N ILE A 38 0.89 -4.25 1.24
CA ILE A 38 -0.05 -3.66 0.29
C ILE A 38 0.46 -3.90 -1.12
N LEU A 39 -0.43 -4.40 -1.97
CA LEU A 39 -0.19 -4.69 -3.37
C LEU A 39 -1.07 -3.79 -4.25
N PHE A 40 -0.44 -3.16 -5.23
CA PHE A 40 -1.11 -2.33 -6.24
C PHE A 40 -1.08 -3.05 -7.59
N LEU A 41 -2.24 -3.27 -8.19
CA LEU A 41 -2.42 -4.02 -9.43
C LEU A 41 -3.10 -3.13 -10.49
N MET A 42 -2.49 -3.07 -11.67
CA MET A 42 -3.02 -2.37 -12.83
C MET A 42 -2.52 -3.04 -14.12
N GLN A 43 -3.31 -3.01 -15.19
CA GLN A 43 -2.95 -3.63 -16.47
C GLN A 43 -1.86 -2.86 -17.22
N ASP A 44 -1.81 -1.53 -17.05
CA ASP A 44 -0.90 -0.64 -17.77
C ASP A 44 0.31 -0.33 -16.88
N GLN A 45 1.48 -0.84 -17.26
CA GLN A 45 2.73 -0.70 -16.51
C GLN A 45 3.17 0.77 -16.37
N GLN A 46 3.05 1.55 -17.45
CA GLN A 46 3.50 2.96 -17.44
C GLN A 46 2.57 3.83 -16.59
N LYS A 47 1.26 3.56 -16.65
CA LYS A 47 0.32 4.22 -15.74
C LYS A 47 0.57 3.79 -14.29
N LEU A 48 0.79 2.50 -14.04
CA LEU A 48 1.07 2.00 -12.69
C LEU A 48 2.31 2.66 -12.07
N GLU A 49 3.36 2.88 -12.83
CA GLU A 49 4.56 3.56 -12.35
C GLU A 49 4.27 5.00 -11.88
N LYS A 50 3.52 5.77 -12.68
CA LYS A 50 3.09 7.14 -12.32
C LYS A 50 2.16 7.14 -11.11
N GLU A 51 1.23 6.19 -11.08
CA GLU A 51 0.28 6.04 -9.96
C GLU A 51 1.01 5.65 -8.68
N ILE A 52 1.98 4.73 -8.72
CA ILE A 52 2.78 4.34 -7.54
C ILE A 52 3.52 5.55 -6.98
N GLU A 53 4.12 6.39 -7.82
CA GLU A 53 4.80 7.60 -7.35
C GLU A 53 3.83 8.55 -6.63
N TRP A 54 2.65 8.79 -7.21
CA TRP A 54 1.60 9.60 -6.59
C TRP A 54 1.09 8.99 -5.27
N ILE A 55 0.85 7.68 -5.24
CA ILE A 55 0.41 6.93 -4.07
C ILE A 55 1.45 7.04 -2.95
N VAL A 56 2.72 6.83 -3.25
CA VAL A 56 3.83 6.95 -2.28
C VAL A 56 3.84 8.33 -1.64
N GLN A 57 3.66 9.39 -2.42
CA GLN A 57 3.60 10.76 -1.89
C GLN A 57 2.39 10.97 -1.00
N GLU A 58 1.22 10.46 -1.39
CA GLU A 58 -0.01 10.58 -0.60
C GLU A 58 0.10 9.79 0.73
N PHE A 59 0.71 8.60 0.72
CA PHE A 59 1.00 7.83 1.93
C PHE A 59 1.98 8.57 2.86
N LYS A 60 3.07 9.12 2.33
CA LYS A 60 4.03 9.94 3.09
C LYS A 60 3.34 11.17 3.71
N LYS A 61 2.42 11.82 2.98
CA LYS A 61 1.62 12.96 3.47
C LYS A 61 0.71 12.62 4.65
N TYR A 62 0.18 11.40 4.70
CA TYR A 62 -0.61 10.91 5.84
C TYR A 62 0.25 10.40 7.01
N GLY A 63 1.58 10.52 6.94
CA GLY A 63 2.50 10.13 8.00
C GLY A 63 2.92 8.66 7.95
N TRP A 64 2.64 7.94 6.86
CA TRP A 64 3.13 6.58 6.68
C TRP A 64 4.59 6.56 6.22
N VAL A 65 5.38 5.69 6.83
CA VAL A 65 6.76 5.42 6.43
C VAL A 65 6.77 4.20 5.52
N ILE A 66 7.28 4.36 4.30
CA ILE A 66 7.39 3.29 3.32
C ILE A 66 8.80 2.70 3.38
N ASN A 67 8.88 1.38 3.48
CA ASN A 67 10.17 0.69 3.49
C ASN A 67 10.66 0.45 2.06
N GLU A 68 11.39 1.41 1.51
CA GLU A 68 11.90 1.37 0.13
C GLU A 68 12.83 0.16 -0.13
N ASN A 69 13.43 -0.44 0.91
CA ASN A 69 14.26 -1.65 0.77
C ASN A 69 13.43 -2.93 0.60
N LYS A 70 12.21 -2.97 1.16
CA LYS A 70 11.29 -4.12 1.06
C LYS A 70 10.22 -3.94 -0.02
N SER A 71 9.90 -2.70 -0.36
CA SER A 71 8.87 -2.36 -1.33
C SER A 71 9.41 -2.38 -2.76
N ARG A 72 8.75 -3.15 -3.64
CA ARG A 72 8.98 -3.05 -5.09
C ARG A 72 8.14 -1.90 -5.63
N LEU A 73 8.76 -0.74 -5.80
CA LEU A 73 8.11 0.46 -6.36
C LEU A 73 8.09 0.49 -7.89
N LYS A 74 8.87 -0.38 -8.53
CA LYS A 74 8.78 -0.59 -9.97
C LYS A 74 7.75 -1.66 -10.27
N PRO A 75 6.84 -1.42 -11.22
CA PRO A 75 5.84 -2.41 -11.61
C PRO A 75 6.54 -3.63 -12.21
N ASP A 76 6.26 -4.79 -11.63
CA ASP A 76 6.79 -6.09 -12.05
C ASP A 76 5.63 -7.08 -12.22
N GLN A 77 5.72 -7.95 -13.21
CA GLN A 77 4.70 -8.95 -13.49
C GLN A 77 4.79 -10.14 -12.50
N GLN A 78 5.92 -10.31 -11.83
CA GLN A 78 6.15 -11.35 -10.82
C GLN A 78 6.26 -10.72 -9.44
N PHE A 79 5.36 -11.10 -8.53
CA PHE A 79 5.42 -10.70 -7.13
C PHE A 79 5.19 -11.91 -6.21
N VAL A 80 5.88 -11.91 -5.08
CA VAL A 80 5.68 -12.88 -4.00
C VAL A 80 4.99 -12.14 -2.86
N SER A 81 3.74 -12.48 -2.58
CA SER A 81 3.04 -12.05 -1.37
C SER A 81 2.98 -13.24 -0.42
N LEU A 82 3.39 -13.03 0.84
CA LEU A 82 3.19 -14.04 1.88
C LEU A 82 1.68 -14.15 2.15
N ARG A 83 1.19 -15.38 2.29
CA ARG A 83 -0.22 -15.73 2.48
C ARG A 83 -0.41 -16.34 3.85
#